data_AF-A0A6V7LJL5-F1
#
_entry.id   AF-A0A6V7LJL5-F1
#
_cell.length_a   1.000
_cell.length_b   1.000
_cell.length_c   1.000
_cell.angle_alpha   90.00
_cell.angle_beta   90.00
_cell.angle_gamma   90.00
#
_symmetry.space_group_name_H-M   'P 1'
#
loop_
_entity.id
_entity.type
_entity.pdbx_description
1 polymer ?
#
loop_
_entity_poly.entity_id
_entity_poly.type
_entity_poly.pdbx_seq_one_letter_code
_entity_poly.pdbx_strand_id
1 'polypeptide(L)' 'VGVFFGGLPIQKDEEVLKNTCPHIVVGTPGRILALVRSKKLNLKHLKHFILDECDKMLELL' A
#
# COMPACT_ATOMS: atom_id res chain seq x y z
N VAL A 1 -5.98 4.11 -10.21
CA VAL A 1 -5.05 3.17 -9.56
C VAL A 1 -3.96 4.00 -8.90
N GLY A 2 -3.60 3.71 -7.65
CA GLY A 2 -2.46 4.35 -6.97
C GLY A 2 -1.30 3.38 -6.82
N VAL A 3 -0.07 3.85 -7.01
CA VAL A 3 1.14 3.04 -6.89
C VAL A 3 2.03 3.62 -5.79
N PHE A 4 2.35 2.83 -4.77
CA PHE A 4 3.08 3.30 -3.59
C PHE A 4 4.27 2.39 -3.28
N PHE A 5 5.49 2.92 -3.36
CA PHE A 5 6.73 2.16 -3.14
C PHE A 5 7.80 2.99 -2.44
N GLY A 6 8.76 2.31 -1.82
CA GLY A 6 9.89 2.91 -1.12
C GLY A 6 10.79 3.80 -2.01
N GLY A 7 11.70 4.55 -1.39
CA GLY A 7 12.65 5.43 -2.11
C GLY A 7 12.12 6.83 -2.45
N LEU A 8 10.82 7.08 -2.30
CA LEU A 8 10.20 8.41 -2.44
C LEU A 8 9.66 8.92 -1.09
N PRO A 9 9.54 10.25 -0.90
CA PRO A 9 8.92 10.82 0.31
C PRO A 9 7.48 10.33 0.49
N ILE A 10 7.19 9.76 1.67
CA ILE A 10 5.87 9.16 1.97
C ILE A 10 4.74 10.21 1.97
N GLN A 11 5.06 11.47 2.23
CA GLN A 11 4.09 12.57 2.26
C GLN A 11 3.35 12.73 0.93
N LYS A 12 4.01 12.43 -0.21
CA LYS A 12 3.36 12.46 -1.53
C LYS A 12 2.26 11.41 -1.63
N ASP A 13 2.51 10.21 -1.13
CA ASP A 13 1.51 9.14 -1.11
C ASP A 13 0.34 9.49 -0.17
N GLU A 14 0.64 10.08 1.00
CA GLU A 14 -0.39 10.53 1.93
C GLU A 14 -1.31 11.59 1.31
N GLU A 15 -0.75 12.52 0.52
CA GLU A 15 -1.51 13.53 -0.19
C GLU A 15 -2.42 12.91 -1.26
N VAL A 16 -1.91 11.94 -2.03
CA VAL A 16 -2.69 11.20 -3.02
C VAL A 16 -3.85 10.45 -2.36
N LEU A 17 -3.58 9.78 -1.23
CA LEU A 17 -4.61 9.06 -0.48
C LEU A 17 -5.68 10.01 0.10
N LYS A 18 -5.29 11.21 0.51
CA LYS A 18 -6.21 12.22 1.06
C LYS A 18 -7.08 12.86 -0.02
N ASN A 19 -6.50 13.22 -1.16
CA ASN A 19 -7.17 14.05 -2.16
C ASN A 19 -7.89 13.23 -3.24
N THR A 20 -7.28 12.11 -3.67
CA THR A 20 -7.78 11.32 -4.82
C THR A 20 -8.31 9.95 -4.41
N CYS A 21 -7.78 9.36 -3.33
CA CYS A 21 -8.17 8.06 -2.76
C CYS A 21 -8.50 6.98 -3.82
N PRO A 22 -7.48 6.29 -4.36
CA PRO A 22 -7.67 5.31 -5.43
C PRO A 22 -8.40 4.04 -4.95
N HIS A 23 -9.31 3.51 -5.78
CA HIS A 23 -10.01 2.24 -5.54
C HIS A 23 -9.12 0.99 -5.64
N ILE A 24 -8.02 1.08 -6.38
CA ILE A 24 -7.04 0.00 -6.57
C ILE A 24 -5.68 0.56 -6.18
N VAL A 25 -4.99 -0.16 -5.32
CA VAL A 25 -3.66 0.17 -4.81
C VAL A 25 -2.69 -0.95 -5.14
N VAL A 26 -1.55 -0.60 -5.72
CA VAL A 26 -0.41 -1.48 -5.95
C VAL A 26 0.77 -0.91 -5.18
N GLY A 27 1.56 -1.73 -4.50
CA GLY A 27 2.71 -1.20 -3.79
C GLY A 27 3.59 -2.24 -3.13
N THR A 28 4.78 -1.80 -2.73
CA THR A 28 5.72 -2.69 -2.04
C THR A 28 5.32 -2.86 -0.56
N PRO A 29 5.57 -4.04 0.04
CA PRO A 29 5.04 -4.36 1.37
C PRO A 29 5.40 -3.33 2.44
N GLY A 30 6.65 -2.87 2.48
CA GLY A 30 7.12 -1.90 3.46
C GLY A 30 6.39 -0.55 3.37
N ARG A 31 6.11 -0.05 2.16
CA ARG A 31 5.39 1.22 1.97
C ARG A 31 3.91 1.07 2.33
N ILE A 32 3.26 0.02 1.84
CA ILE A 32 1.85 -0.25 2.16
C ILE A 32 1.65 -0.40 3.67
N LEU A 33 2.53 -1.17 4.34
CA LEU A 33 2.49 -1.33 5.79
C LEU A 33 2.62 -0.01 6.54
N ALA A 34 3.55 0.87 6.12
CA ALA A 34 3.74 2.18 6.74
C ALA A 34 2.47 3.04 6.64
N LEU A 35 1.84 3.10 5.46
CA LEU A 35 0.62 3.87 5.21
C LEU A 35 -0.60 3.33 5.98
N VAL A 36 -0.69 2.01 6.14
CA VAL A 36 -1.74 1.37 6.94
C VAL A 36 -1.54 1.65 8.43
N ARG A 37 -0.31 1.51 8.95
CA ARG A 37 0.02 1.77 10.35
C ARG A 37 -0.21 3.23 10.74
N SER A 38 0.05 4.18 9.84
CA SER A 38 -0.24 5.60 10.04
C SER A 38 -1.71 5.97 9.80
N LYS A 39 -2.58 4.98 9.52
CA LYS A 39 -4.02 5.12 9.24
C LYS A 39 -4.34 6.01 8.04
N LYS A 40 -3.37 6.21 7.13
CA LYS A 40 -3.54 6.99 5.89
C LYS A 40 -4.17 6.14 4.80
N LEU A 41 -3.84 4.85 4.76
CA LEU A 41 -4.50 3.85 3.93
C LEU A 41 -5.43 3.01 4.81
N ASN A 42 -6.73 3.17 4.64
CA ASN A 42 -7.74 2.41 5.38
C ASN A 42 -8.16 1.15 4.59
N LEU A 43 -7.98 -0.03 5.18
CA LEU A 43 -8.31 -1.32 4.57
C LEU A 43 -9.61 -1.94 5.12
N LYS A 44 -10.40 -1.22 5.93
CA LYS A 44 -11.62 -1.74 6.59
C LYS A 44 -12.63 -2.36 5.61
N HIS A 45 -12.68 -1.87 4.38
CA HIS A 45 -13.60 -2.34 3.33
C HIS A 45 -12.90 -3.06 2.18
N LEU A 46 -11.67 -3.53 2.39
CA LEU A 46 -10.91 -4.27 1.38
C LEU A 46 -11.62 -5.59 1.08
N LYS A 47 -11.95 -5.81 -0.19
CA LYS A 47 -12.58 -7.06 -0.66
C LYS A 47 -11.59 -8.03 -1.29
N HIS A 48 -10.51 -7.49 -1.86
CA HIS A 48 -9.52 -8.27 -2.60
C HIS A 48 -8.13 -7.87 -2.13
N PHE A 49 -7.36 -8.86 -1.70
CA PHE A 49 -5.96 -8.73 -1.34
C PHE A 49 -5.17 -9.72 -2.20
N ILE A 50 -4.26 -9.20 -3.01
CA ILE A 50 -3.52 -9.98 -4.00
C ILE A 50 -2.04 -9.83 -3.66
N LEU A 51 -1.34 -10.96 -3.60
CA LEU A 51 0.11 -11.03 -3.44
C LEU A 51 0.68 -11.61 -4.73
N ASP A 52 1.55 -10.84 -5.37
CA ASP A 52 2.34 -11.31 -6.51
C ASP A 52 3.69 -11.85 -6.00
N GLU A 53 4.27 -12.82 -6.70
CA GLU A 53 5.50 -13.52 -6.26
C GLU A 53 5.45 -13.94 -4.77
N CYS A 54 4.33 -14.56 -4.36
CA CYS A 54 4.07 -14.85 -2.96
C CYS A 54 5.08 -15.83 -2.33
N ASP A 55 5.71 -16.67 -3.14
CA ASP A 55 6.81 -17.55 -2.76
C ASP A 55 7.99 -16.75 -2.19
N LYS A 56 8.39 -15.68 -2.87
CA LYS A 56 9.45 -14.78 -2.38
C LYS A 56 8.97 -13.92 -1.21
N MET A 57 7.73 -13.45 -1.25
CA MET A 57 7.19 -12.58 -0.19
C MET A 57 7.06 -13.29 1.16
N LEU A 58 6.88 -14.61 1.15
CA LEU A 58 6.62 -15.44 2.32
C LEU A 58 7.76 -16.41 2.61
N GLU A 59 8.91 -16.30 1.93
CA GLU A 59 10.05 -17.23 2.06
C GLU A 59 10.55 -17.39 3.51
N LEU A 60 10.42 -16.33 4.31
CA LEU A 60 10.88 -16.29 5.71
C LEU A 60 9.78 -16.62 6.74
N LEU A 61 8.58 -17.01 6.29
CA LEU A 61 7.49 -17.51 7.14
C LEU A 61 7.54 -19.04 7.24
#